data_AF-A0A3D2RJY4-F1
#
_entry.id   AF-A0A3D2RJY4-F1
#
_cell.length_a   1.000
_cell.length_b   1.000
_cell.length_c   1.000
_cell.angle_alpha   90.00
_cell.angle_beta   90.00
_cell.angle_gamma   90.00
#
_symmetry.space_group_name_H-M   'P 1'
#
loop_
_entity.id
_entity.type
_entity.pdbx_description
1 polymer ?
#
loop_
_entity_poly.entity_id
_entity_poly.type
_entity_poly.pdbx_seq_one_letter_code
_entity_poly.pdbx_strand_id
1 'polypeptide(L)'
;MGLVAGNGLRAYYQFESFAADFESYQGDGDREKPYRIDIHGTEGSLSIPGPMSNTPDIYYHPKVAPKVLGDDGWEVILTEPPPNDQKWLNAHRRMAKSLIDRLEGREPEFELLEARKARAHVEWAMAAHASHLAGARVSLPLQTADNPFDAWDR
;
A
#
# COMPACT_ATOMS: atom_id res chain seq x y z
N MET A 1 14.53 -11.62 -11.91
CA MET A 1 14.72 -10.57 -10.89
C MET A 1 16.11 -10.75 -10.31
N GLY A 2 16.94 -9.71 -10.30
CA GLY A 2 18.34 -9.74 -9.86
C GLY A 2 18.51 -9.50 -8.36
N LEU A 3 19.71 -9.79 -7.85
CA LEU A 3 20.14 -9.75 -6.44
C LEU A 3 19.68 -8.48 -5.68
N VAL A 4 19.36 -8.64 -4.39
CA VAL A 4 18.96 -7.60 -3.41
C VAL A 4 20.14 -6.67 -3.07
N ALA A 5 20.67 -5.98 -4.08
CA ALA A 5 21.72 -4.98 -3.95
C ALA A 5 21.39 -3.74 -4.80
N GLY A 6 20.11 -3.37 -4.84
CA GLY A 6 19.61 -2.22 -5.56
C GLY A 6 19.16 -1.10 -4.62
N ASN A 7 19.10 0.13 -5.14
CA ASN A 7 18.45 1.29 -4.51
C ASN A 7 16.91 1.21 -4.56
N GLY A 8 16.35 0.02 -4.78
CA GLY A 8 14.92 -0.21 -4.77
C GLY A 8 14.53 -1.68 -4.87
N LEU A 9 13.27 -1.92 -4.56
CA LEU A 9 12.57 -3.19 -4.54
C LEU A 9 11.40 -3.10 -5.53
N ARG A 10 11.26 -4.11 -6.38
CA ARG A 10 10.04 -4.36 -7.15
C ARG A 10 9.51 -5.76 -6.88
N ALA A 11 8.20 -5.87 -6.71
CA ALA A 11 7.51 -7.14 -6.50
C ALA A 11 6.19 -7.16 -7.27
N TYR A 12 5.91 -8.29 -7.91
CA TYR A 12 4.63 -8.57 -8.56
C TYR A 12 3.90 -9.67 -7.79
N TYR A 13 2.68 -9.38 -7.36
CA TYR A 13 1.81 -10.30 -6.64
C TYR A 13 0.64 -10.69 -7.53
N GLN A 14 0.32 -11.99 -7.55
CA GLN A 14 -0.88 -12.51 -8.17
C GLN A 14 -1.79 -13.09 -7.09
N PHE A 15 -2.98 -12.53 -6.95
CA PHE A 15 -4.07 -13.06 -6.14
C PHE A 15 -5.14 -13.68 -7.05
N GLU A 16 -6.16 -14.30 -6.45
CA GLU A 16 -7.26 -14.92 -7.19
C GLU A 16 -8.05 -13.89 -8.01
N SER A 17 -8.32 -12.71 -7.43
CA SER A 17 -9.20 -11.69 -8.01
C SER A 17 -8.47 -10.47 -8.57
N PHE A 18 -7.19 -10.28 -8.24
CA PHE A 18 -6.42 -9.13 -8.72
C PHE A 18 -4.92 -9.44 -8.75
N ALA A 19 -4.17 -8.57 -9.42
CA ALA A 19 -2.72 -8.53 -9.35
C ALA A 19 -2.27 -7.17 -8.83
N ALA A 20 -1.09 -7.13 -8.22
CA ALA A 20 -0.50 -5.91 -7.71
C ALA A 20 0.97 -5.83 -8.11
N ASP A 21 1.36 -4.68 -8.66
CA ASP A 21 2.77 -4.29 -8.81
C ASP A 21 3.12 -3.36 -7.65
N PHE A 22 4.22 -3.67 -6.96
CA PHE A 22 4.74 -2.88 -5.88
C PHE A 22 6.16 -2.45 -6.21
N GLU A 23 6.41 -1.16 -6.08
CA GLU A 23 7.74 -0.58 -6.25
C GLU A 23 8.06 0.31 -5.05
N SER A 24 9.28 0.19 -4.56
CA SER A 24 9.83 1.05 -3.51
C SER A 24 11.27 1.37 -3.85
N TYR A 25 11.57 2.64 -4.07
CA TYR A 25 12.91 3.10 -4.37
C TYR A 25 13.36 4.09 -3.29
N GLN A 26 14.67 4.20 -3.10
CA GLN A 26 15.25 5.26 -2.31
C GLN A 26 14.82 6.60 -2.89
N GLY A 27 14.11 7.42 -2.11
CA GLY A 27 13.71 8.77 -2.50
C GLY A 27 14.88 9.77 -2.45
N ASP A 28 14.61 11.02 -2.79
CA ASP A 28 15.58 12.13 -2.87
C ASP A 28 16.02 12.67 -1.48
N GLY A 29 16.15 11.80 -0.48
CA GLY A 29 16.50 12.14 0.91
C GLY A 29 15.31 12.65 1.74
N ASP A 30 15.56 13.62 2.62
CA ASP A 30 14.56 14.12 3.60
C ASP A 30 13.49 15.04 3.00
N ARG A 31 13.55 15.33 1.70
CA ARG A 31 12.73 16.37 1.07
C ARG A 31 11.30 15.90 0.79
N GLU A 32 11.15 14.73 0.19
CA GLU A 32 9.84 14.19 -0.20
C GLU A 32 9.85 12.66 -0.13
N LYS A 33 8.80 12.07 0.46
CA LYS A 33 8.56 10.62 0.50
C LYS A 33 7.26 10.28 -0.22
N PRO A 34 7.20 10.46 -1.54
CA PRO A 34 5.98 10.18 -2.28
C PRO A 34 5.70 8.69 -2.25
N TYR A 35 4.43 8.34 -2.11
CA TYR A 35 3.90 7.07 -2.58
C TYR A 35 2.69 7.36 -3.46
N ARG A 36 2.25 6.39 -4.25
CA ARG A 36 1.00 6.47 -4.99
C ARG A 36 0.37 5.08 -5.00
N ILE A 37 -0.96 5.05 -4.99
CA ILE A 37 -1.72 3.83 -5.19
C ILE A 37 -2.58 4.05 -6.43
N ASP A 38 -2.32 3.27 -7.46
CA ASP A 38 -3.11 3.25 -8.68
C ASP A 38 -3.95 1.96 -8.70
N ILE A 39 -5.27 2.10 -8.85
CA ILE A 39 -6.23 0.98 -8.88
C ILE A 39 -6.92 1.00 -10.22
N HIS A 40 -6.73 -0.04 -11.02
CA HIS A 40 -7.37 -0.20 -12.32
C HIS A 40 -8.47 -1.26 -12.22
N GLY A 41 -9.72 -0.82 -12.32
CA GLY A 41 -10.89 -1.67 -12.32
C GLY A 41 -11.36 -2.02 -13.73
N THR A 42 -12.55 -2.62 -13.84
CA THR A 42 -13.19 -2.88 -15.13
C THR A 42 -13.94 -1.67 -15.70
N GLU A 43 -14.24 -0.68 -14.85
CA GLU A 43 -15.09 0.47 -15.18
C GLU A 43 -14.36 1.82 -15.06
N GLY A 44 -13.09 1.80 -14.67
CA GLY A 44 -12.31 3.02 -14.49
C GLY A 44 -11.03 2.79 -13.73
N SER A 45 -10.32 3.89 -13.46
CA SER A 45 -9.07 3.93 -12.72
C SER A 45 -9.17 4.94 -11.59
N LEU A 46 -8.58 4.61 -10.44
CA LEU A 46 -8.35 5.53 -9.33
C LEU A 46 -6.84 5.74 -9.17
N SER A 47 -6.43 6.99 -8.95
CA SER A 47 -5.07 7.34 -8.56
C SER A 47 -5.12 8.09 -7.23
N ILE A 48 -4.43 7.55 -6.24
CA ILE A 48 -4.37 8.09 -4.89
C ILE A 48 -2.91 8.52 -4.63
N PRO A 49 -2.58 9.81 -4.79
CA PRO A 49 -1.28 10.33 -4.44
C PRO A 49 -1.10 10.26 -2.92
N GLY A 50 0.13 9.99 -2.50
CA GLY A 50 0.54 9.95 -1.10
C GLY A 50 0.50 11.33 -0.43
N PRO A 51 1.05 11.45 0.79
CA PRO A 51 0.98 12.64 1.65
C PRO A 51 1.84 13.79 1.12
N MET A 52 1.46 14.35 -0.02
CA MET A 52 2.17 15.45 -0.67
C MET A 52 1.47 16.81 -0.48
N SER A 53 0.22 16.80 -0.01
CA SER A 53 -0.59 18.01 0.18
C SER A 53 -1.69 17.79 1.22
N ASN A 54 -2.35 18.86 1.66
CA ASN A 54 -3.59 18.82 2.46
C ASN A 54 -4.86 18.79 1.60
N THR A 55 -4.73 18.46 0.31
CA THR A 55 -5.86 18.19 -0.59
C THR A 55 -6.13 16.68 -0.66
N PRO A 56 -7.38 16.23 -0.82
CA PRO A 56 -7.73 14.83 -1.05
C PRO A 56 -7.82 14.62 -2.55
N ASP A 57 -6.71 14.35 -3.22
CA ASP A 57 -6.82 14.21 -4.67
C ASP A 57 -6.90 12.74 -5.04
N ILE A 58 -7.98 12.07 -4.59
CA ILE A 58 -8.36 10.80 -5.20
C ILE A 58 -8.85 11.15 -6.60
N TYR A 59 -8.03 10.85 -7.60
CA TYR A 59 -8.36 11.08 -8.99
C TYR A 59 -9.10 9.87 -9.53
N TYR A 60 -10.23 10.10 -10.18
CA TYR A 60 -10.99 9.08 -10.90
C TYR A 60 -10.91 9.34 -12.40
N HIS A 61 -10.84 8.25 -13.16
CA HIS A 61 -10.94 8.29 -14.60
C HIS A 61 -11.87 7.16 -15.10
N PRO A 62 -12.87 7.44 -15.97
CA PRO A 62 -13.84 6.44 -16.42
C PRO A 62 -13.27 5.39 -17.39
N LYS A 63 -12.04 5.59 -17.89
CA LYS A 63 -11.31 4.56 -18.65
C LYS A 63 -10.34 3.81 -17.74
N VAL A 64 -10.26 2.50 -17.97
CA VAL A 64 -9.31 1.58 -17.31
C VAL A 64 -7.86 1.87 -17.68
N ALA A 65 -7.62 2.40 -18.88
CA ALA A 65 -6.31 2.81 -19.38
C ALA A 65 -6.41 4.23 -19.97
N PRO A 66 -6.38 5.29 -19.13
CA PRO A 66 -6.36 6.67 -19.60
C PRO A 66 -5.18 6.95 -20.53
N LYS A 67 -5.33 7.92 -21.45
CA LYS A 67 -4.21 8.34 -22.28
C LYS A 67 -3.21 9.13 -21.41
N VAL A 68 -1.93 8.95 -21.67
CA VAL A 68 -0.85 9.63 -20.93
C VAL A 68 -0.75 11.11 -21.32
N LEU A 69 -1.07 11.47 -22.57
CA LEU A 69 -0.95 12.84 -23.09
C LEU A 69 -2.31 13.35 -23.55
N GLY A 70 -2.67 14.55 -23.08
CA GLY A 70 -3.88 15.27 -23.50
C GLY A 70 -5.19 14.63 -23.05
N ASP A 71 -5.20 13.87 -21.95
CA ASP A 71 -6.44 13.35 -21.34
C ASP A 71 -6.85 14.26 -20.19
N ASP A 72 -7.97 14.97 -20.37
CA ASP A 72 -8.59 15.87 -19.38
C ASP A 72 -9.75 15.19 -18.63
N GLY A 73 -9.96 13.88 -18.84
CA GLY A 73 -11.03 13.10 -18.22
C GLY A 73 -10.81 12.70 -16.76
N TRP A 74 -9.78 13.23 -16.09
CA TRP A 74 -9.54 12.98 -14.67
C TRP A 74 -10.40 13.90 -13.80
N GLU A 75 -11.21 13.29 -12.94
CA GLU A 75 -12.09 13.98 -11.99
C GLU A 75 -11.56 13.83 -10.57
N VAL A 76 -11.73 14.85 -9.73
CA VAL A 76 -11.35 14.80 -8.32
C VAL A 76 -12.54 14.34 -7.49
N ILE A 77 -12.37 13.25 -6.73
CA ILE A 77 -13.35 12.82 -5.73
C ILE A 77 -13.12 13.65 -4.46
N LEU A 78 -14.03 14.58 -4.21
CA LEU A 78 -14.01 15.43 -3.02
C LEU A 78 -14.42 14.64 -1.77
N THR A 79 -13.75 14.93 -0.64
CA THR A 79 -14.11 14.38 0.67
C THR A 79 -14.78 15.45 1.52
N GLU A 80 -15.76 15.05 2.33
CA GLU A 80 -16.39 15.91 3.35
C GLU A 80 -16.09 15.41 4.78
N PRO A 81 -15.54 16.26 5.67
CA PRO A 81 -15.02 17.60 5.38
C PRO A 81 -13.76 17.54 4.48
N PRO A 82 -13.43 18.64 3.78
CA PRO A 82 -12.16 18.74 3.09
C PRO A 82 -11.00 18.48 4.07
N PRO A 83 -9.95 17.77 3.66
CA PRO A 83 -8.78 17.56 4.48
C PRO A 83 -8.09 18.88 4.78
N ASN A 84 -7.38 18.87 5.89
CA ASN A 84 -6.62 19.99 6.38
C ASN A 84 -5.29 19.48 6.93
N ASP A 85 -4.50 20.37 7.50
CA ASP A 85 -3.20 20.07 8.10
C ASP A 85 -3.27 18.99 9.20
N GLN A 86 -4.45 18.75 9.76
CA GLN A 86 -4.69 17.75 10.80
C GLN A 86 -5.15 16.41 10.24
N LYS A 87 -5.32 16.24 8.91
CA LYS A 87 -5.89 15.02 8.32
C LYS A 87 -5.18 13.73 8.77
N TRP A 88 -3.85 13.76 8.79
CA TRP A 88 -3.05 12.61 9.21
C TRP A 88 -3.13 12.38 10.70
N LEU A 89 -3.05 13.44 11.52
CA LEU A 89 -3.21 13.32 12.96
C LEU A 89 -4.59 12.77 13.31
N ASN A 90 -5.64 13.21 12.61
CA ASN A 90 -7.01 12.74 12.79
C ASN A 90 -7.17 11.29 12.32
N ALA A 91 -6.50 10.85 11.25
CA ALA A 91 -6.46 9.43 10.88
C ALA A 91 -5.86 8.56 11.99
N HIS A 92 -4.70 8.94 12.54
CA HIS A 92 -4.08 8.22 13.66
C HIS A 92 -4.96 8.24 14.92
N ARG A 93 -5.56 9.38 15.25
CA ARG A 93 -6.50 9.50 16.38
C ARG A 93 -7.71 8.60 16.22
N ARG A 94 -8.30 8.50 15.03
CA ARG A 94 -9.44 7.60 14.75
C ARG A 94 -9.05 6.13 14.90
N MET A 95 -7.88 5.74 14.41
CA MET A 95 -7.35 4.38 14.62
C MET A 95 -7.10 4.07 16.10
N ALA A 96 -6.44 4.98 16.83
CA ALA A 96 -6.18 4.84 18.25
C ALA A 96 -7.48 4.78 19.08
N LYS A 97 -8.45 5.64 18.75
CA LYS A 97 -9.77 5.63 19.37
C LYS A 97 -10.50 4.31 19.11
N SER A 98 -10.47 3.79 17.88
CA SER A 98 -11.08 2.50 17.55
C SER A 98 -10.47 1.35 18.36
N LEU A 99 -9.15 1.39 18.59
CA LEU A 99 -8.48 0.45 19.50
C LEU A 99 -8.97 0.56 20.94
N ILE A 100 -9.05 1.78 21.48
CA ILE A 100 -9.52 2.03 22.84
C ILE A 100 -10.98 1.58 22.99
N ASP A 101 -11.85 1.93 22.04
CA ASP A 101 -13.25 1.52 22.02
C ASP A 101 -13.38 0.00 22.09
N ARG A 102 -12.61 -0.72 21.27
CA ARG A 102 -12.61 -2.18 21.27
C ARG A 102 -12.18 -2.77 22.62
N LEU A 103 -11.12 -2.21 23.24
CA LEU A 103 -10.62 -2.66 24.55
C LEU A 103 -11.62 -2.39 25.69
N GLU A 104 -12.38 -1.30 25.58
CA GLU A 104 -13.42 -0.92 26.55
C GLU A 104 -14.78 -1.61 26.29
N GLY A 105 -14.86 -2.49 25.28
CA GLY A 105 -16.09 -3.20 24.92
C GLY A 105 -17.13 -2.34 24.20
N ARG A 106 -16.73 -1.18 23.66
CA ARG A 106 -17.55 -0.33 22.78
C ARG A 106 -17.39 -0.74 21.32
N GLU A 107 -18.38 -0.38 20.50
CA GLU A 107 -18.28 -0.55 19.05
C GLU A 107 -17.26 0.45 18.48
N PRO A 108 -16.20 0.00 17.80
CA PRO A 108 -15.22 0.89 17.21
C PRO A 108 -15.78 1.57 15.95
N GLU A 109 -15.29 2.78 15.66
CA GLU A 109 -15.65 3.50 14.42
C GLU A 109 -15.15 2.77 13.17
N PHE A 110 -13.98 2.12 13.27
CA PHE A 110 -13.40 1.30 12.21
C PHE A 110 -13.07 -0.10 12.73
N GLU A 111 -13.33 -1.12 11.91
CA GLU A 111 -12.86 -2.48 12.18
C GLU A 111 -11.34 -2.50 12.29
N LEU A 112 -10.83 -3.08 13.37
CA LEU A 112 -9.39 -3.24 13.59
C LEU A 112 -8.87 -4.48 12.87
N LEU A 113 -7.62 -4.39 12.43
CA LEU A 113 -6.95 -5.53 11.81
C LEU A 113 -6.65 -6.62 12.85
N GLU A 114 -7.33 -7.75 12.73
CA GLU A 114 -7.09 -8.93 13.56
C GLU A 114 -5.70 -9.54 13.34
N ALA A 115 -5.11 -10.10 14.39
CA ALA A 115 -3.72 -10.62 14.36
C ALA A 115 -3.48 -11.65 13.24
N ARG A 116 -4.48 -12.49 12.92
CA ARG A 116 -4.39 -13.47 11.84
C ARG A 116 -4.28 -12.80 10.46
N LYS A 117 -5.04 -11.74 10.22
CA LYS A 117 -4.98 -10.95 8.98
C LYS A 117 -3.66 -10.18 8.92
N ALA A 118 -3.22 -9.59 10.04
CA ALA A 118 -1.94 -8.90 10.15
C ALA A 118 -0.75 -9.81 9.79
N ARG A 119 -0.74 -11.05 10.29
CA ARG A 119 0.29 -12.02 9.92
C ARG A 119 0.34 -12.29 8.42
N ALA A 120 -0.80 -12.42 7.76
CA ALA A 120 -0.84 -12.64 6.31
C ALA A 120 -0.25 -11.43 5.54
N HIS A 121 -0.50 -10.20 6.00
CA HIS A 121 0.10 -9.01 5.37
C HIS A 121 1.61 -8.93 5.57
N VAL A 122 2.12 -9.31 6.75
CA VAL A 122 3.56 -9.42 7.00
C VAL A 122 4.20 -10.47 6.09
N GLU A 123 3.52 -11.61 5.91
CA GLU A 123 3.98 -12.68 5.03
C GLU A 123 4.07 -12.22 3.56
N TRP A 124 3.14 -11.37 3.09
CA TRP A 124 3.24 -10.75 1.77
C TRP A 124 4.49 -9.90 1.61
N ALA A 125 4.82 -9.08 2.63
CA ALA A 125 6.04 -8.28 2.61
C ALA A 125 7.30 -9.16 2.59
N MET A 126 7.31 -10.27 3.35
CA MET A 126 8.40 -11.23 3.37
C MET A 126 8.54 -11.99 2.06
N ALA A 127 7.44 -12.24 1.34
CA ALA A 127 7.45 -12.99 0.09
C ALA A 127 8.25 -12.31 -1.03
N ALA A 128 8.27 -10.97 -1.07
CA ALA A 128 9.14 -10.24 -1.99
C ALA A 128 10.61 -10.60 -1.77
N HIS A 129 11.06 -10.56 -0.52
CA HIS A 129 12.43 -10.90 -0.16
C HIS A 129 12.74 -12.39 -0.41
N ALA A 130 11.85 -13.30 0.01
CA ALA A 130 12.00 -14.73 -0.25
C ALA A 130 12.10 -15.05 -1.75
N SER A 131 11.30 -14.37 -2.58
CA SER A 131 11.37 -14.48 -4.04
C SER A 131 12.68 -13.98 -4.61
N HIS A 132 13.21 -12.87 -4.10
CA HIS A 132 14.50 -12.34 -4.53
C HIS A 132 15.67 -13.25 -4.14
N LEU A 133 15.66 -13.79 -2.92
CA LEU A 133 16.64 -14.79 -2.47
C LEU A 133 16.63 -16.05 -3.34
N ALA A 134 15.44 -16.57 -3.62
CA ALA A 134 15.28 -17.77 -4.45
C ALA A 134 15.54 -17.52 -5.95
N GLY A 135 15.57 -16.26 -6.39
CA GLY A 135 15.60 -15.90 -7.81
C GLY A 135 14.38 -16.40 -8.60
N ALA A 136 13.29 -16.75 -7.91
CA ALA A 136 12.15 -17.46 -8.48
C ALA A 136 10.83 -17.02 -7.81
N ARG A 137 9.70 -17.38 -8.42
CA ARG A 137 8.38 -17.17 -7.82
C ARG A 137 8.25 -18.03 -6.55
N VAL A 138 7.69 -17.45 -5.50
CA VAL A 138 7.27 -18.16 -4.29
C VAL A 138 5.75 -18.23 -4.22
N SER A 139 5.23 -19.26 -3.55
CA SER A 139 3.80 -19.39 -3.28
C SER A 139 3.48 -18.96 -1.86
N LEU A 140 2.26 -18.46 -1.65
CA LEU A 140 1.71 -18.16 -0.34
C LEU A 140 0.75 -19.29 0.10
N PRO A 141 0.68 -19.63 1.40
CA PRO A 141 1.56 -19.14 2.46
C PRO A 141 3.01 -19.63 2.26
N LEU A 142 3.98 -18.90 2.80
CA LEU A 142 5.38 -19.28 2.79
C LEU A 142 5.56 -20.57 3.61
N GLN A 143 6.56 -21.38 3.24
CA GLN A 143 6.85 -22.63 3.93
C GLN A 143 7.33 -22.43 5.37
N THR A 144 7.93 -21.26 5.67
CA THR A 144 8.39 -20.87 6.99
C THR A 144 7.97 -19.44 7.33
N ALA A 145 7.80 -19.17 8.62
CA ALA A 145 7.58 -17.84 9.17
C ALA A 145 8.87 -17.22 9.75
N ASP A 146 10.03 -17.88 9.56
CA ASP A 146 11.31 -17.36 9.99
C ASP A 146 11.60 -16.02 9.31
N ASN A 147 12.26 -15.12 10.05
CA ASN A 147 12.66 -13.85 9.50
C ASN A 147 13.73 -14.09 8.41
N PRO A 148 13.48 -13.73 7.14
CA PRO A 148 14.39 -14.07 6.06
C PRO A 148 15.70 -13.25 6.10
N PHE A 149 15.79 -12.25 6.99
CA PHE A 149 17.03 -11.55 7.30
C PHE A 149 17.94 -12.31 8.27
N ASP A 150 17.42 -13.28 9.03
CA ASP A 150 18.20 -14.02 10.03
C ASP A 150 19.14 -15.05 9.37
N ALA A 151 18.80 -15.54 8.17
CA ALA A 151 19.61 -16.48 7.39
C ALA A 151 20.56 -15.80 6.38
N TRP A 152 20.62 -14.46 6.38
CA TRP A 152 21.51 -13.71 5.51
C TRP A 152 22.92 -13.68 6.10
N ASP A 153 23.69 -14.74 5.88
CA ASP A 153 25.14 -14.70 6.09
C ASP A 153 25.79 -13.87 4.96
N ARG A 154 26.66 -12.92 5.35
CA ARG A 154 27.37 -12.00 4.44
C ARG A 154 28.29 -12.71 3.46
#